data_AF-A0A7S2BWW7-F1
#
_entry.id   AF-A0A7S2BWW7-F1
#
_cell.length_a   1.000
_cell.length_b   1.000
_cell.length_c   1.000
_cell.angle_alpha   90.00
_cell.angle_beta   90.00
_cell.angle_gamma   90.00
#
_symmetry.space_group_name_H-M   'P 1'
#
loop_
_entity.id
_entity.type
_entity.pdbx_description
1 polymer ?
#
loop_
_entity_poly.entity_id
_entity_poly.type
_entity_poly.pdbx_seq_one_letter_code
_entity_poly.pdbx_strand_id
1 'polypeptide(L)'
;GVDRRGQFPYSVANMGGALDKRLAADQALVLASLARGFDYTILRVGKIASEGKASEGATLAVGDSLDDGVSAALAAEALVQSMTQKTSLNSTFSIANDAKAGVTNQAVWDDLFLKLDGPELLRTLLPAGTSASAATEWMAEWSKRWEKPGSGLTTPVVVKATGEGGVGLYFSPKVNDYVSQAEEKKLKEAAEIGGKPGDKPKPMKVSRAGLEGGIEVLVEAEPSPRIRAKRIAYKEGAVVKEMSESEILRRLEDDLGRWIKNKK
;
A
#
# COMPACT_ATOMS: atom_id res chain seq x y z
N GLY A 1 8.31 12.51 13.40
CA GLY A 1 9.77 12.48 13.22
C GLY A 1 10.49 11.13 13.41
N VAL A 2 9.87 10.02 13.83
CA VAL A 2 10.53 8.71 14.06
C VAL A 2 11.17 8.14 12.78
N ASP A 3 10.41 8.06 11.68
CA ASP A 3 10.96 7.58 10.39
C ASP A 3 11.98 8.56 9.79
N ARG A 4 11.83 9.84 10.14
CA ARG A 4 12.64 10.95 9.62
C ARG A 4 13.77 11.35 10.56
N ARG A 5 14.08 10.55 11.58
CA ARG A 5 15.08 10.87 12.63
C ARG A 5 16.49 11.18 12.12
N GLY A 6 16.84 10.75 10.90
CA GLY A 6 18.12 11.07 10.25
C GLY A 6 18.11 12.37 9.44
N GLN A 7 16.95 13.00 9.26
CA GLN A 7 16.75 14.20 8.44
C GLN A 7 16.68 15.44 9.34
N PHE A 8 17.17 16.58 8.86
CA PHE A 8 16.98 17.86 9.57
C PHE A 8 15.49 18.29 9.52
N PRO A 9 14.89 18.84 10.59
CA PRO A 9 15.47 19.15 11.90
C PRO A 9 15.45 17.98 12.92
N TYR A 10 14.89 16.83 12.55
CA TYR A 10 14.72 15.66 13.43
C TYR A 10 16.03 15.05 13.91
N SER A 11 17.10 15.09 13.11
CA SER A 11 18.43 14.62 13.50
C SER A 11 18.99 15.40 14.70
N VAL A 12 18.74 16.70 14.77
CA VAL A 12 19.13 17.55 15.91
C VAL A 12 18.23 17.25 17.11
N ALA A 13 16.92 17.15 16.90
CA ALA A 13 15.98 16.79 17.97
C ALA A 13 16.24 15.38 18.54
N ASN A 14 16.83 14.48 17.75
CA ASN A 14 17.17 13.13 18.14
C ASN A 14 18.59 12.96 18.72
N MET A 15 19.35 14.04 18.97
CA MET A 15 20.70 13.90 19.56
C MET A 15 20.71 13.14 20.91
N GLY A 16 19.60 13.17 21.65
CA GLY A 16 19.40 12.38 22.87
C GLY A 16 18.88 10.96 22.67
N GLY A 17 18.76 10.49 21.42
CA GLY A 17 18.26 9.15 21.06
C GLY A 17 16.78 8.91 21.37
N ALA A 18 15.99 9.96 21.61
CA ALA A 18 14.60 9.84 22.01
C ALA A 18 13.71 9.24 20.90
N LEU A 19 13.96 9.60 19.63
CA LEU A 19 13.23 9.03 18.48
C LEU A 19 13.69 7.60 18.20
N ASP A 20 14.97 7.26 18.43
CA ASP A 20 15.45 5.88 18.30
C ASP A 20 14.78 4.95 19.32
N LYS A 21 14.62 5.40 20.57
CA LYS A 21 13.88 4.64 21.60
C LYS A 21 12.42 4.40 21.22
N ARG A 22 11.75 5.40 20.62
CA ARG A 22 10.38 5.25 20.12
C ARG A 22 10.31 4.27 18.95
N LEU A 23 11.25 4.36 18.00
CA LEU A 23 11.34 3.39 16.90
C LEU A 23 11.55 1.96 17.43
N ALA A 24 12.42 1.78 18.41
CA ALA A 24 12.66 0.47 19.01
C ALA A 24 11.40 -0.08 19.69
N ALA A 25 10.59 0.77 20.33
CA ALA A 25 9.31 0.37 20.90
C ALA A 25 8.30 -0.06 19.81
N ASP A 26 8.20 0.71 18.71
CA ASP A 26 7.36 0.37 17.55
C ASP A 26 7.77 -1.00 16.98
N GLN A 27 9.07 -1.21 16.73
CA GLN A 27 9.60 -2.47 16.22
C GLN A 27 9.35 -3.64 17.17
N ALA A 28 9.52 -3.43 18.48
CA ALA A 28 9.24 -4.45 19.48
C ALA A 28 7.76 -4.86 19.49
N LEU A 29 6.84 -3.91 19.32
CA LEU A 29 5.40 -4.19 19.20
C LEU A 29 5.11 -5.03 17.95
N VAL A 30 5.65 -4.64 16.79
CA VAL A 30 5.48 -5.37 15.53
C VAL A 30 6.02 -6.80 15.64
N LEU A 31 7.23 -6.97 16.19
CA LEU A 31 7.82 -8.30 16.39
C LEU A 31 6.99 -9.14 17.38
N ALA A 32 6.47 -8.55 18.44
CA ALA A 32 5.60 -9.24 19.39
C ALA A 32 4.28 -9.66 18.74
N SER A 33 3.69 -8.80 17.91
CA SER A 33 2.49 -9.11 17.12
C SER A 33 2.74 -10.30 16.20
N LEU A 34 3.82 -10.28 15.43
CA LEU A 34 4.19 -11.38 14.53
C LEU A 34 4.43 -12.70 15.30
N ALA A 35 5.06 -12.64 16.47
CA ALA A 35 5.37 -13.82 17.28
C ALA A 35 4.14 -14.40 18.00
N ARG A 36 3.16 -13.57 18.35
CA ARG A 36 2.01 -13.96 19.19
C ARG A 36 0.68 -13.98 18.44
N GLY A 37 0.63 -13.48 17.21
CA GLY A 37 -0.56 -13.49 16.36
C GLY A 37 -1.65 -12.52 16.80
N PHE A 38 -1.30 -11.33 17.30
CA PHE A 38 -2.28 -10.27 17.58
C PHE A 38 -2.12 -9.11 16.60
N ASP A 39 -3.22 -8.43 16.27
CA ASP A 39 -3.18 -7.24 15.41
C ASP A 39 -2.68 -6.02 16.20
N TYR A 40 -1.97 -5.11 15.53
CA TYR A 40 -1.51 -3.86 16.13
C TYR A 40 -1.90 -2.65 15.28
N THR A 41 -1.98 -1.48 15.93
CA THR A 41 -2.07 -0.20 15.25
C THR A 41 -1.14 0.79 15.94
N ILE A 42 -0.28 1.46 15.17
CA ILE A 42 0.61 2.50 15.69
C ILE A 42 0.16 3.85 15.14
N LEU A 43 -0.49 4.64 16.00
CA LEU A 43 -0.86 6.02 15.71
C LEU A 43 0.25 6.97 16.21
N ARG A 44 0.89 7.65 15.29
CA ARG A 44 1.92 8.66 15.56
C ARG A 44 1.31 10.06 15.50
N VAL A 45 1.19 10.67 16.67
CA VAL A 45 0.69 12.03 16.81
C VAL A 45 1.84 13.03 16.92
N GLY A 46 1.70 14.15 16.21
CA GLY A 46 2.60 15.30 16.32
C GLY A 46 2.47 16.03 17.66
N LYS A 47 2.87 17.30 17.69
CA LYS A 47 2.69 18.13 18.88
C LYS A 47 1.19 18.31 19.13
N ILE A 48 0.72 17.89 20.32
CA ILE A 48 -0.66 18.11 20.72
C ILE A 48 -0.83 19.58 21.10
N ALA A 49 -1.66 20.30 20.34
CA ALA A 49 -2.07 21.65 20.70
C ALA A 49 -3.25 21.59 21.68
N SER A 50 -3.18 22.40 22.75
CA SER A 50 -4.27 22.50 23.73
C SER A 50 -5.41 23.32 23.14
N GLU A 51 -6.60 22.72 23.10
CA GLU A 51 -7.89 23.27 22.66
C GLU A 51 -8.10 23.32 21.14
N GLY A 52 -8.54 22.18 20.60
CA GLY A 52 -9.27 22.15 19.33
C GLY A 52 -10.72 21.79 19.56
N LYS A 53 -11.60 22.16 18.63
CA LYS A 53 -13.01 21.76 18.65
C LYS A 53 -13.14 20.29 18.27
N ALA A 54 -14.20 19.64 18.73
CA ALA A 54 -14.61 18.36 18.14
C ALA A 54 -14.90 18.58 16.64
N SER A 55 -14.43 17.66 15.80
CA SER A 55 -14.67 17.66 14.35
C SER A 55 -13.92 18.75 13.55
N GLU A 56 -12.63 18.92 13.84
CA GLU A 56 -11.72 19.71 12.98
C GLU A 56 -11.33 18.95 11.72
N GLY A 57 -11.00 19.67 10.65
CA GLY A 57 -10.44 19.06 9.46
C GLY A 57 -9.18 18.27 9.78
N ALA A 58 -9.07 17.07 9.19
CA ALA A 58 -8.01 16.12 9.48
C ALA A 58 -7.35 15.62 8.20
N THR A 59 -6.05 15.35 8.31
CA THR A 59 -5.31 14.61 7.30
C THR A 59 -4.58 13.45 7.94
N LEU A 60 -4.55 12.33 7.22
CA LEU A 60 -3.92 11.08 7.61
C LEU A 60 -2.88 10.71 6.55
N ALA A 61 -1.72 10.23 7.00
CA ALA A 61 -0.66 9.70 6.12
C ALA A 61 -0.04 8.43 6.70
N VAL A 62 0.38 7.53 5.81
CA VAL A 62 1.12 6.31 6.18
C VAL A 62 2.45 6.68 6.84
N GLY A 63 2.84 5.88 7.84
CA GLY A 63 4.07 6.08 8.60
C GLY A 63 4.07 7.38 9.39
N ASP A 64 5.20 8.06 9.40
CA ASP A 64 5.39 9.35 10.07
C ASP A 64 5.75 10.44 9.07
N SER A 65 4.77 10.82 8.24
CA SER A 65 4.98 11.76 7.14
C SER A 65 4.43 13.17 7.43
N LEU A 66 3.65 13.34 8.50
CA LEU A 66 3.03 14.62 8.86
C LEU A 66 3.84 15.36 9.93
N ASP A 67 3.89 16.69 9.83
CA ASP A 67 4.65 17.59 10.72
C ASP A 67 3.79 18.55 11.53
N ASP A 68 2.53 18.71 11.12
CA ASP A 68 1.64 19.67 11.72
C ASP A 68 1.17 19.22 13.11
N GLY A 69 0.71 20.21 13.88
CA GLY A 69 0.07 19.96 15.17
C GLY A 69 -1.21 19.15 15.01
N VAL A 70 -1.58 18.45 16.09
CA VAL A 70 -2.88 17.79 16.20
C VAL A 70 -3.59 18.30 17.45
N SER A 71 -4.89 18.57 17.37
CA SER A 71 -5.67 18.88 18.56
C SER A 71 -5.90 17.62 19.38
N ALA A 72 -6.03 17.77 20.70
CA ALA A 72 -6.32 16.65 21.59
C ALA A 72 -7.63 15.92 21.20
N ALA A 73 -8.64 16.68 20.75
CA ALA A 73 -9.91 16.13 20.30
C ALA A 73 -9.74 15.26 19.05
N LEU A 74 -9.04 15.76 18.03
CA LEU A 74 -8.78 15.03 16.80
C LEU A 74 -7.93 13.78 17.03
N ALA A 75 -6.90 13.88 17.89
CA ALA A 75 -6.06 12.74 18.25
C ALA A 75 -6.88 11.63 18.96
N ALA A 76 -7.78 12.00 19.86
CA ALA A 76 -8.67 11.06 20.52
C ALA A 76 -9.66 10.42 19.54
N GLU A 77 -10.23 11.19 18.63
CA GLU A 77 -11.13 10.69 17.59
C GLU A 77 -10.42 9.71 16.65
N ALA A 78 -9.20 10.03 16.21
CA ALA A 78 -8.37 9.14 15.39
C ALA A 78 -8.08 7.81 16.08
N LEU A 79 -7.83 7.83 17.39
CA LEU A 79 -7.63 6.62 18.19
C LEU A 79 -8.89 5.76 18.21
N VAL A 80 -10.06 6.37 18.45
CA VAL A 80 -11.35 5.65 18.45
C VAL A 80 -11.65 5.07 17.06
N GLN A 81 -11.46 5.85 15.99
CA GLN A 81 -11.65 5.40 14.62
C GLN A 81 -10.69 4.26 14.27
N SER A 82 -9.45 4.28 14.75
CA SER A 82 -8.52 3.17 14.53
C SER A 82 -8.96 1.86 15.18
N MET A 83 -9.86 1.88 16.16
CA MET A 83 -10.39 0.64 16.75
C MET A 83 -11.52 0.03 15.90
N THR A 84 -12.17 0.82 15.04
CA THR A 84 -13.31 0.37 14.22
C THR A 84 -12.94 0.13 12.76
N GLN A 85 -11.90 0.80 12.27
CA GLN A 85 -11.46 0.75 10.88
C GLN A 85 -10.54 -0.45 10.64
N LYS A 86 -10.99 -1.41 9.80
CA LYS A 86 -10.20 -2.61 9.46
C LYS A 86 -8.88 -2.28 8.76
N THR A 87 -8.84 -1.21 7.97
CA THR A 87 -7.63 -0.78 7.25
C THR A 87 -6.54 -0.27 8.19
N SER A 88 -6.87 -0.01 9.45
CA SER A 88 -5.89 0.35 10.47
C SER A 88 -5.16 -0.86 11.07
N LEU A 89 -5.67 -2.07 10.89
CA LEU A 89 -5.05 -3.28 11.44
C LEU A 89 -3.68 -3.50 10.81
N ASN A 90 -2.69 -3.77 11.66
CA ASN A 90 -1.29 -3.95 11.31
C ASN A 90 -0.68 -2.76 10.55
N SER A 91 -1.16 -1.55 10.86
CA SER A 91 -0.72 -0.32 10.20
C SER A 91 0.07 0.59 11.15
N THR A 92 0.86 1.47 10.55
CA THR A 92 1.50 2.60 11.23
C THR A 92 1.18 3.85 10.44
N PHE A 93 0.65 4.86 11.11
CA PHE A 93 0.23 6.09 10.45
C PHE A 93 0.30 7.30 11.35
N SER A 94 0.22 8.47 10.74
CA SER A 94 0.23 9.76 11.41
C SER A 94 -1.02 10.53 11.06
N ILE A 95 -1.43 11.40 11.99
CA ILE A 95 -2.54 12.32 11.80
C ILE A 95 -2.12 13.73 12.19
N ALA A 96 -2.68 14.71 11.48
CA ALA A 96 -2.56 16.12 11.82
C ALA A 96 -3.84 16.88 11.48
N ASN A 97 -3.96 18.09 12.04
CA ASN A 97 -4.99 19.03 11.64
C ASN A 97 -4.77 19.47 10.19
N ASP A 98 -5.84 19.54 9.42
CA ASP A 98 -5.85 20.13 8.08
C ASP A 98 -6.90 21.24 8.00
N ALA A 99 -6.43 22.49 8.02
CA ALA A 99 -7.30 23.66 7.95
C ALA A 99 -8.01 23.82 6.59
N LYS A 100 -7.55 23.14 5.54
CA LYS A 100 -8.19 23.12 4.23
C LYS A 100 -9.26 22.04 4.13
N ALA A 101 -9.17 21.02 4.97
CA ALA A 101 -10.20 20.00 5.07
C ALA A 101 -11.43 20.56 5.81
N GLY A 102 -12.61 20.18 5.34
CA GLY A 102 -13.86 20.44 6.06
C GLY A 102 -13.93 19.66 7.37
N VAL A 103 -14.98 19.91 8.13
CA VAL A 103 -15.32 19.18 9.37
C VAL A 103 -15.30 17.67 9.11
N THR A 104 -14.54 16.93 9.93
CA THR A 104 -14.50 15.47 9.84
C THR A 104 -15.85 14.86 10.21
N ASN A 105 -16.27 13.89 9.42
CA ASN A 105 -17.41 13.02 9.69
C ASN A 105 -17.01 11.58 9.35
N GLN A 106 -17.93 10.62 9.55
CA GLN A 106 -17.60 9.22 9.33
C GLN A 106 -17.15 8.93 7.88
N ALA A 107 -17.80 9.52 6.87
CA ALA A 107 -17.41 9.31 5.47
C ALA A 107 -16.00 9.87 5.17
N VAL A 108 -15.62 10.98 5.81
CA VAL A 108 -14.25 11.52 5.71
C VAL A 108 -13.25 10.57 6.38
N TRP A 109 -13.58 10.03 7.55
CA TRP A 109 -12.73 9.04 8.22
C TRP A 109 -12.55 7.79 7.37
N ASP A 110 -13.65 7.22 6.89
CA ASP A 110 -13.62 6.03 6.03
C ASP A 110 -12.68 6.27 4.84
N ASP A 111 -12.75 7.44 4.20
CA ASP A 111 -11.88 7.82 3.10
C ASP A 111 -10.41 8.00 3.50
N LEU A 112 -10.14 8.68 4.63
CA LEU A 112 -8.79 8.89 5.15
C LEU A 112 -8.09 7.56 5.46
N PHE A 113 -8.83 6.61 6.03
CA PHE A 113 -8.31 5.29 6.40
C PHE A 113 -8.05 4.38 5.19
N LEU A 114 -8.59 4.67 4.00
CA LEU A 114 -8.22 3.96 2.76
C LEU A 114 -6.75 4.17 2.38
N LYS A 115 -6.12 5.26 2.84
CA LYS A 115 -4.69 5.51 2.59
C LYS A 115 -3.77 4.48 3.25
N LEU A 116 -4.28 3.76 4.25
CA LEU A 116 -3.55 2.68 4.93
C LEU A 116 -3.59 1.37 4.15
N ASP A 117 -4.54 1.26 3.23
CA ASP A 117 -4.74 0.10 2.38
C ASP A 117 -3.90 0.21 1.10
N GLY A 118 -2.59 0.40 1.27
CA GLY A 118 -1.59 0.45 0.20
C GLY A 118 -1.51 1.77 -0.59
N PRO A 119 -0.45 1.96 -1.40
CA PRO A 119 -0.31 3.15 -2.23
C PRO A 119 -1.43 3.24 -3.28
N GLU A 120 -2.30 4.23 -3.14
CA GLU A 120 -3.32 4.53 -4.14
C GLU A 120 -2.67 5.10 -5.40
N LEU A 121 -3.06 4.58 -6.56
CA LEU A 121 -2.53 4.96 -7.87
C LEU A 121 -3.57 5.73 -8.69
N LEU A 122 -4.84 5.38 -8.54
CA LEU A 122 -5.95 6.01 -9.27
C LEU A 122 -7.23 5.91 -8.46
N ARG A 123 -8.06 6.94 -8.57
CA ARG A 123 -9.43 6.95 -8.06
C ARG A 123 -10.35 7.63 -9.06
N THR A 124 -11.43 6.95 -9.43
CA THR A 124 -12.44 7.49 -10.34
C THR A 124 -13.83 7.29 -9.77
N LEU A 125 -14.54 8.39 -9.53
CA LEU A 125 -15.93 8.35 -9.10
C LEU A 125 -16.82 7.83 -10.23
N LEU A 126 -17.73 6.92 -9.91
CA LEU A 126 -18.74 6.45 -10.83
C LEU A 126 -19.97 7.37 -10.77
N PRO A 127 -20.68 7.58 -11.89
CA PRO A 127 -21.92 8.34 -11.88
C PRO A 127 -22.93 7.76 -10.90
N ALA A 128 -23.74 8.63 -10.28
CA ALA A 128 -24.86 8.22 -9.44
C ALA A 128 -25.78 7.25 -10.20
N GLY A 129 -26.23 6.19 -9.51
CA GLY A 129 -27.04 5.13 -10.10
C GLY A 129 -26.26 4.02 -10.82
N THR A 130 -24.92 4.13 -10.92
CA THR A 130 -24.09 3.01 -11.41
C THR A 130 -24.15 1.86 -10.41
N SER A 131 -24.73 0.72 -10.79
CA SER A 131 -24.74 -0.48 -9.95
C SER A 131 -23.32 -0.99 -9.71
N ALA A 132 -22.98 -1.26 -8.45
CA ALA A 132 -21.73 -1.90 -8.06
C ALA A 132 -21.54 -3.26 -8.77
N SER A 133 -22.61 -4.07 -8.88
CA SER A 133 -22.54 -5.37 -9.58
C SER A 133 -22.12 -5.21 -11.03
N ALA A 134 -22.68 -4.23 -11.73
CA ALA A 134 -22.38 -4.00 -13.13
C ALA A 134 -20.96 -3.44 -13.34
N ALA A 135 -20.45 -2.65 -12.39
CA ALA A 135 -19.05 -2.22 -12.39
C ALA A 135 -18.09 -3.39 -12.13
N THR A 136 -18.43 -4.27 -11.18
CA THR A 136 -17.66 -5.50 -10.89
C THR A 136 -17.63 -6.45 -12.09
N GLU A 137 -18.76 -6.68 -12.75
CA GLU A 137 -18.84 -7.50 -13.97
C GLU A 137 -17.97 -6.92 -15.10
N TRP A 138 -18.09 -5.62 -15.34
CA TRP A 138 -17.26 -4.93 -16.33
C TRP A 138 -15.77 -5.06 -16.01
N MET A 139 -15.37 -4.88 -14.76
CA MET A 139 -13.99 -5.00 -14.31
C MET A 139 -13.46 -6.43 -14.43
N ALA A 140 -14.28 -7.43 -14.12
CA ALA A 140 -13.93 -8.85 -14.32
C ALA A 140 -13.72 -9.19 -15.81
N GLU A 141 -14.48 -8.58 -16.72
CA GLU A 141 -14.27 -8.75 -18.15
C GLU A 141 -13.03 -7.98 -18.64
N TRP A 142 -12.88 -6.73 -18.22
CA TRP A 142 -11.76 -5.87 -18.56
C TRP A 142 -10.42 -6.49 -18.13
N SER A 143 -10.36 -7.03 -16.91
CA SER A 143 -9.11 -7.59 -16.35
C SER A 143 -8.58 -8.80 -17.11
N LYS A 144 -9.46 -9.68 -17.63
CA LYS A 144 -9.08 -10.86 -18.42
C LYS A 144 -8.26 -10.55 -19.68
N ARG A 145 -8.29 -9.29 -20.14
CA ARG A 145 -7.51 -8.84 -21.30
C ARG A 145 -6.02 -8.81 -21.01
N TRP A 146 -5.62 -8.66 -19.74
CA TRP A 146 -4.22 -8.57 -19.32
C TRP A 146 -3.51 -9.92 -19.26
N GLU A 147 -4.23 -11.04 -19.14
CA GLU A 147 -3.64 -12.39 -19.17
C GLU A 147 -3.19 -12.81 -20.57
N LYS A 148 -3.71 -12.16 -21.61
CA LYS A 148 -3.41 -12.50 -23.00
C LYS A 148 -2.08 -11.87 -23.44
N PRO A 149 -1.22 -12.61 -24.15
CA PRO A 149 -0.09 -12.01 -24.87
C PRO A 149 -0.57 -10.92 -25.82
N GLY A 150 0.21 -9.83 -25.94
CA GLY A 150 -0.14 -8.69 -26.80
C GLY A 150 -0.98 -7.60 -26.13
N SER A 151 -1.14 -7.63 -24.81
CA SER A 151 -1.79 -6.57 -24.02
C SER A 151 -1.03 -5.23 -23.99
N GLY A 152 0.18 -5.18 -24.56
CA GLY A 152 1.08 -4.03 -24.51
C GLY A 152 2.07 -4.07 -23.34
N LEU A 153 1.97 -5.07 -22.45
CA LEU A 153 2.91 -5.28 -21.35
C LEU A 153 4.02 -6.25 -21.76
N THR A 154 5.25 -5.92 -21.36
CA THR A 154 6.42 -6.81 -21.51
C THR A 154 6.45 -7.90 -20.44
N THR A 155 5.90 -7.62 -19.27
CA THR A 155 5.78 -8.58 -18.16
C THR A 155 4.40 -9.26 -18.20
N PRO A 156 4.33 -10.60 -18.18
CA PRO A 156 3.06 -11.31 -18.05
C PRO A 156 2.31 -10.91 -16.77
N VAL A 157 0.97 -10.89 -16.86
CA VAL A 157 0.10 -10.60 -15.72
C VAL A 157 -0.74 -11.82 -15.40
N VAL A 158 -0.87 -12.14 -14.11
CA VAL A 158 -1.82 -13.12 -13.59
C VAL A 158 -2.97 -12.36 -12.95
N VAL A 159 -4.19 -12.63 -13.37
CA VAL A 159 -5.38 -12.00 -12.80
C VAL A 159 -5.94 -12.90 -11.72
N LYS A 160 -6.29 -12.33 -10.57
CA LYS A 160 -7.02 -13.03 -9.51
C LYS A 160 -8.16 -12.16 -9.04
N ALA A 161 -9.34 -12.74 -8.85
CA ALA A 161 -10.39 -12.06 -8.11
C ALA A 161 -9.89 -11.79 -6.69
N THR A 162 -10.14 -10.59 -6.19
CA THR A 162 -9.89 -10.23 -4.80
C THR A 162 -11.22 -10.09 -4.07
N GLY A 163 -11.16 -9.96 -2.73
CA GLY A 163 -12.36 -9.79 -1.92
C GLY A 163 -13.18 -8.57 -2.36
N GLU A 164 -14.46 -8.55 -1.99
CA GLU A 164 -15.33 -7.36 -2.16
C GLU A 164 -15.51 -6.89 -3.62
N GLY A 165 -15.36 -7.80 -4.58
CA GLY A 165 -15.61 -7.52 -5.99
C GLY A 165 -14.44 -6.83 -6.71
N GLY A 166 -13.23 -6.91 -6.17
CA GLY A 166 -11.99 -6.44 -6.80
C GLY A 166 -11.29 -7.45 -7.72
N VAL A 167 -10.28 -6.98 -8.45
CA VAL A 167 -9.37 -7.80 -9.25
C VAL A 167 -7.92 -7.39 -9.02
N GLY A 168 -7.07 -8.36 -8.74
CA GLY A 168 -5.63 -8.21 -8.59
C GLY A 168 -4.90 -8.61 -9.87
N LEU A 169 -4.10 -7.69 -10.40
CA LEU A 169 -3.21 -7.83 -11.55
C LEU A 169 -1.78 -8.02 -11.02
N TYR A 170 -1.32 -9.27 -10.94
CA TYR A 170 0.00 -9.61 -10.41
C TYR A 170 1.02 -9.72 -11.54
N PHE A 171 2.13 -8.98 -11.47
CA PHE A 171 3.19 -9.18 -12.46
C PHE A 171 3.93 -10.48 -12.16
N SER A 172 3.99 -11.36 -13.17
CA SER A 172 4.61 -12.67 -13.07
C SER A 172 5.74 -12.72 -14.09
N PRO A 173 6.98 -12.34 -13.70
CA PRO A 173 8.10 -12.46 -14.60
C PRO A 173 8.27 -13.93 -14.95
N LYS A 174 8.53 -14.21 -16.23
CA LYS A 174 9.04 -15.54 -16.57
C LYS A 174 10.33 -15.73 -15.78
N VAL A 175 10.48 -16.88 -15.13
CA VAL A 175 11.72 -17.24 -14.45
C VAL A 175 12.83 -17.19 -15.52
N ASN A 176 13.62 -16.13 -15.50
CA ASN A 176 14.84 -16.09 -16.29
C ASN A 176 15.85 -16.94 -15.52
N ASP A 177 16.45 -17.92 -16.20
CA ASP A 177 17.58 -18.69 -15.67
C ASP A 177 18.86 -17.83 -15.54
N TYR A 178 18.76 -16.51 -15.73
CA TYR A 178 19.86 -15.57 -15.67
C TYR A 178 20.15 -15.19 -14.22
N VAL A 179 21.25 -15.75 -13.68
CA VAL A 179 21.81 -15.39 -12.38
C VAL A 179 22.64 -14.12 -12.57
N SER A 180 22.43 -13.09 -11.75
CA SER A 180 23.27 -11.88 -11.82
C SER A 180 24.71 -12.18 -11.42
N GLN A 181 25.71 -11.45 -11.94
CA GLN A 181 27.13 -11.66 -11.56
C GLN A 181 27.36 -11.60 -10.04
N ALA A 182 26.59 -10.79 -9.31
CA ALA A 182 26.66 -10.70 -7.86
C ALA A 182 26.12 -11.96 -7.16
N GLU A 183 25.02 -12.54 -7.65
CA GLU A 183 24.49 -13.82 -7.17
C GLU A 183 25.43 -14.98 -7.55
N GLU A 184 26.04 -14.93 -8.74
CA GLU A 184 27.02 -15.92 -9.20
C GLU A 184 28.29 -15.91 -8.33
N LYS A 185 28.75 -14.72 -7.92
CA LYS A 185 29.87 -14.55 -6.98
C LYS A 185 29.53 -15.11 -5.59
N LYS A 186 28.34 -14.82 -5.06
CA LYS A 186 27.86 -15.36 -3.77
C LYS A 186 27.73 -16.88 -3.80
N LEU A 187 27.27 -17.45 -4.91
CA LEU A 187 27.19 -18.90 -5.12
C LEU A 187 28.58 -19.55 -5.15
N LYS A 188 29.58 -18.90 -5.76
CA LYS A 188 30.98 -19.37 -5.74
C LYS A 188 31.57 -19.32 -4.33
N GLU A 189 31.41 -18.20 -3.62
CA GLU A 189 31.88 -18.05 -2.24
C GLU A 189 31.22 -19.07 -1.28
N ALA A 190 29.92 -19.35 -1.47
CA ALA A 190 29.21 -20.37 -0.68
C ALA A 190 29.68 -21.81 -0.99
N ALA A 191 30.02 -22.10 -2.25
CA ALA A 191 30.56 -23.40 -2.66
C ALA A 191 31.99 -23.63 -2.13
N GLU A 192 32.79 -22.58 -1.96
CA GLU A 192 34.13 -22.65 -1.38
C GLU A 192 34.13 -22.93 0.13
N ILE A 193 33.06 -22.55 0.84
CA ILE A 193 32.99 -22.67 2.32
C ILE A 193 32.40 -24.02 2.78
N GLY A 194 31.71 -24.79 1.92
CA GLY A 194 31.18 -26.09 2.33
C GLY A 194 30.72 -27.01 1.19
N GLY A 195 31.59 -27.91 0.71
CA GLY A 195 31.15 -29.02 -0.15
C GLY A 195 32.29 -29.85 -0.74
N LYS A 196 32.22 -31.18 -0.57
CA LYS A 196 33.13 -32.17 -1.16
C LYS A 196 33.15 -32.08 -2.71
N PRO A 197 34.27 -32.43 -3.37
CA PRO A 197 34.37 -32.44 -4.82
C PRO A 197 33.42 -33.48 -5.42
N GLY A 198 32.32 -33.03 -6.04
CA GLY A 198 31.39 -33.89 -6.76
C GLY A 198 29.94 -33.39 -6.84
N ASP A 199 29.48 -32.62 -5.84
CA ASP A 199 28.15 -32.03 -5.87
C ASP A 199 28.20 -30.68 -6.59
N LYS A 200 27.74 -30.65 -7.85
CA LYS A 200 27.43 -29.37 -8.50
C LYS A 200 26.30 -28.73 -7.69
N PRO A 201 26.48 -27.54 -7.08
CA PRO A 201 25.37 -26.84 -6.46
C PRO A 201 24.33 -26.60 -7.54
N LYS A 202 23.16 -27.24 -7.42
CA LYS A 202 22.01 -26.90 -8.27
C LYS A 202 21.76 -25.42 -8.02
N PRO A 203 21.72 -24.56 -9.06
CA PRO A 203 21.41 -23.16 -8.86
C PRO A 203 20.11 -23.10 -8.08
N MET A 204 20.17 -22.51 -6.89
CA MET A 204 18.99 -22.25 -6.09
C MET A 204 18.14 -21.35 -6.99
N LYS A 205 17.08 -21.90 -7.57
CA LYS A 205 16.08 -21.11 -8.30
C LYS A 205 15.42 -20.22 -7.27
N VAL A 206 16.00 -19.05 -7.03
CA VAL A 206 15.32 -17.99 -6.30
C VAL A 206 14.20 -17.54 -7.23
N SER A 207 13.02 -18.13 -7.05
CA SER A 207 11.85 -17.67 -7.76
C SER A 207 11.55 -16.25 -7.26
N ARG A 208 12.05 -15.24 -7.98
CA ARG A 208 11.55 -13.86 -7.86
C ARG A 208 10.07 -13.74 -8.26
N ALA A 209 9.45 -14.86 -8.64
CA ALA A 209 8.02 -15.03 -8.93
C ALA A 209 7.08 -14.57 -7.78
N GLY A 210 7.61 -14.26 -6.58
CA GLY A 210 6.84 -13.67 -5.48
C GLY A 210 7.11 -12.18 -5.18
N LEU A 211 7.94 -11.49 -5.97
CA LEU A 211 8.47 -10.15 -5.62
C LEU A 211 8.14 -9.02 -6.61
N GLU A 212 7.41 -9.30 -7.69
CA GLU A 212 7.08 -8.28 -8.69
C GLU A 212 5.68 -7.69 -8.49
N GLY A 213 5.40 -7.15 -7.30
CA GLY A 213 4.27 -6.24 -7.04
C GLY A 213 2.94 -6.58 -7.76
N GLY A 214 2.19 -5.53 -8.11
CA GLY A 214 0.94 -5.65 -8.85
C GLY A 214 0.01 -4.47 -8.59
N ILE A 215 -1.12 -4.47 -9.29
CA ILE A 215 -2.20 -3.49 -9.08
C ILE A 215 -3.46 -4.25 -8.69
N GLU A 216 -4.12 -3.82 -7.62
CA GLU A 216 -5.50 -4.21 -7.33
C GLU A 216 -6.43 -3.09 -7.75
N VAL A 217 -7.45 -3.45 -8.51
CA VAL A 217 -8.54 -2.56 -8.90
C VAL A 217 -9.79 -3.00 -8.13
N LEU A 218 -10.36 -2.08 -7.37
CA LEU A 218 -11.51 -2.29 -6.49
C LEU A 218 -12.71 -1.52 -7.01
N VAL A 219 -13.89 -2.12 -6.87
CA VAL A 219 -15.18 -1.44 -7.05
C VAL A 219 -15.77 -1.25 -5.67
N GLU A 220 -15.89 0.00 -5.24
CA GLU A 220 -16.37 0.35 -3.90
C GLU A 220 -17.71 1.05 -4.03
N ALA A 221 -18.71 0.61 -3.25
CA ALA A 221 -20.03 1.22 -3.22
C ALA A 221 -20.10 2.44 -2.29
N GLU A 222 -19.32 2.43 -1.21
CA GLU A 222 -19.38 3.39 -0.11
C GLU A 222 -18.03 4.10 0.11
N PRO A 223 -18.00 5.35 0.62
CA PRO A 223 -19.14 6.27 0.79
C PRO A 223 -19.77 6.78 -0.51
N SER A 224 -19.16 6.48 -1.66
CA SER A 224 -19.70 6.83 -2.97
C SER A 224 -19.22 5.80 -4.00
N PRO A 225 -20.06 5.38 -4.96
CA PRO A 225 -19.66 4.45 -6.01
C PRO A 225 -18.39 4.93 -6.72
N ARG A 226 -17.33 4.12 -6.67
CA ARG A 226 -16.04 4.46 -7.27
C ARG A 226 -15.24 3.23 -7.69
N ILE A 227 -14.29 3.46 -8.58
CA ILE A 227 -13.20 2.52 -8.87
C ILE A 227 -11.92 3.08 -8.29
N ARG A 228 -11.21 2.25 -7.53
CA ARG A 228 -9.93 2.59 -6.91
C ARG A 228 -8.87 1.59 -7.37
N ALA A 229 -7.73 2.07 -7.85
CA ALA A 229 -6.58 1.25 -8.13
C ALA A 229 -5.48 1.52 -7.09
N LYS A 230 -4.93 0.46 -6.51
CA LYS A 230 -3.84 0.53 -5.53
C LYS A 230 -2.74 -0.47 -5.85
N ARG A 231 -1.53 -0.20 -5.38
CA ARG A 231 -0.41 -1.13 -5.51
C ARG A 231 -0.54 -2.27 -4.50
N ILE A 232 -0.36 -3.50 -4.95
CA ILE A 232 -0.39 -4.73 -4.12
C ILE A 232 0.93 -5.50 -4.19
N ALA A 233 1.09 -6.48 -3.29
CA ALA A 233 2.31 -7.26 -3.14
C ALA A 233 3.57 -6.38 -2.99
N TYR A 234 3.38 -5.19 -2.41
CA TYR A 234 4.42 -4.21 -2.16
C TYR A 234 5.08 -4.54 -0.82
N LYS A 235 6.29 -5.09 -0.89
CA LYS A 235 7.17 -5.34 0.27
C LYS A 235 8.46 -4.55 0.09
N GLU A 236 9.22 -4.39 1.17
CA GLU A 236 10.56 -3.80 1.07
C GLU A 236 11.41 -4.58 0.06
N GLY A 237 12.00 -3.87 -0.91
CA GLY A 237 12.74 -4.46 -2.02
C GLY A 237 11.90 -5.02 -3.17
N ALA A 238 10.56 -4.87 -3.14
CA ALA A 238 9.70 -5.23 -4.27
C ALA A 238 10.03 -4.39 -5.50
N VAL A 239 10.09 -5.03 -6.66
CA VAL A 239 10.37 -4.34 -7.92
C VAL A 239 9.09 -3.67 -8.42
N VAL A 240 9.07 -2.35 -8.41
CA VAL A 240 7.98 -1.55 -8.99
C VAL A 240 8.13 -1.53 -10.51
N LYS A 241 7.09 -1.94 -11.23
CA LYS A 241 7.05 -1.93 -12.70
C LYS A 241 6.31 -0.69 -13.19
N GLU A 242 6.82 0.50 -12.88
CA GLU A 242 6.14 1.79 -13.10
C GLU A 242 5.56 1.92 -14.52
N MET A 243 6.33 1.56 -15.55
CA MET A 243 5.86 1.61 -16.94
C MET A 243 4.65 0.69 -17.20
N SER A 244 4.65 -0.51 -16.64
CA SER A 244 3.53 -1.44 -16.74
C SER A 244 2.33 -0.94 -15.95
N GLU A 245 2.56 -0.36 -14.76
CA GLU A 245 1.52 0.24 -13.94
C GLU A 245 0.85 1.41 -14.68
N SER A 246 1.64 2.33 -15.24
CA SER A 246 1.13 3.47 -16.01
C SER A 246 0.29 3.04 -17.21
N GLU A 247 0.71 2.02 -17.98
CA GLU A 247 -0.08 1.55 -19.11
C GLU A 247 -1.40 0.90 -18.67
N ILE A 248 -1.40 0.15 -17.57
CA ILE A 248 -2.63 -0.41 -16.99
C ILE A 248 -3.59 0.70 -16.57
N LEU A 249 -3.10 1.70 -15.82
CA LEU A 249 -3.92 2.79 -15.31
C LEU A 249 -4.47 3.66 -16.44
N ARG A 250 -3.65 4.00 -17.43
CA ARG A 250 -4.06 4.75 -18.62
C ARG A 250 -5.19 4.04 -19.37
N ARG A 251 -5.06 2.72 -19.59
CA ARG A 251 -6.13 1.93 -20.23
C ARG A 251 -7.36 1.78 -19.36
N LEU A 252 -7.20 1.68 -18.04
CA LEU A 252 -8.31 1.65 -17.10
C LEU A 252 -9.13 2.93 -17.22
N GLU A 253 -8.50 4.10 -17.17
CA GLU A 253 -9.18 5.40 -17.32
C GLU A 253 -9.90 5.52 -18.68
N ASP A 254 -9.20 5.20 -19.78
CA ASP A 254 -9.74 5.27 -21.14
C ASP A 254 -10.98 4.37 -21.32
N ASP A 255 -10.86 3.10 -20.94
CA ASP A 255 -11.92 2.11 -21.12
C ASP A 255 -13.08 2.35 -20.15
N LEU A 256 -12.79 2.77 -18.91
CA LEU A 256 -13.80 3.15 -17.93
C LEU A 256 -14.60 4.36 -18.42
N GLY A 257 -13.91 5.38 -18.95
CA GLY A 257 -14.54 6.56 -19.52
C GLY A 257 -15.49 6.21 -20.68
N ARG A 258 -15.12 5.26 -21.53
CA ARG A 258 -16.00 4.75 -22.61
C ARG A 258 -17.19 3.98 -22.06
N TRP A 259 -16.96 3.10 -21.10
CA TRP A 259 -18.03 2.30 -20.48
C TRP A 259 -19.07 3.19 -19.77
N ILE A 260 -18.61 4.20 -19.03
CA ILE A 260 -19.48 5.20 -18.39
C ILE A 260 -20.32 5.95 -19.43
N LYS A 261 -19.71 6.37 -20.54
CA LYS A 261 -20.41 7.10 -21.61
C LYS A 261 -21.48 6.23 -22.29
N ASN A 262 -21.21 4.95 -22.51
CA ASN A 262 -22.15 4.04 -23.16
C ASN A 262 -23.35 3.66 -22.27
N LYS A 263 -23.31 3.96 -20.97
CA LYS A 263 -24.40 3.72 -20.02
C LYS A 263 -25.32 4.94 -19.81
N LYS A 264 -24.94 6.11 -20.29
CA LYS A 264 -25.78 7.31 -20.28
C LYS A 264 -26.68 7.34 -21.50
#